data_AF-A0A6N4VB18-F1
#
_entry.id   AF-A0A6N4VB18-F1
#
_cell.length_a   1.000
_cell.length_b   1.000
_cell.length_c   1.000
_cell.angle_alpha   90.00
_cell.angle_beta   90.00
_cell.angle_gamma   90.00
#
_symmetry.space_group_name_H-M   'P 1'
#
loop_
_entity.id
_entity.type
_entity.pdbx_description
1 polymer ?
#
loop_
_entity_poly.entity_id
_entity_poly.type
_entity_poly.pdbx_seq_one_letter_code
_entity_poly.pdbx_strand_id
1 'polypeptide(L)'
;MRSWACRAVPRAGSGHAADPLKFDVIGLLARHPKMAQRFLSYKGWLLQRGELPLRLRELAILRVAHSRRSAFFWGEHVKVAGDGGVSAGDIERLAAGNAGFDGADLVVLRATDELLNHGRAEPSTWRQLTDTLGTHQAMELIFVVGTYAMLAMAFDSWRLPPPAGSAALPKHNATDGTETTQRTGAD
;
A
#
# COMPACT_ATOMS: atom_id res chain seq x y z
N MET A 1 -24.09 12.90 -17.03
CA MET A 1 -23.01 12.17 -16.31
C MET A 1 -21.71 12.94 -16.51
N ARG A 2 -21.11 13.49 -15.45
CA ARG A 2 -20.00 14.46 -15.56
C ARG A 2 -18.70 13.74 -15.92
N SER A 3 -18.32 13.86 -17.19
CA SER A 3 -17.03 13.48 -17.76
C SER A 3 -15.88 14.15 -17.00
N TRP A 4 -15.04 13.36 -16.32
CA TRP A 4 -13.71 13.76 -15.85
C TRP A 4 -12.70 13.67 -17.00
N ALA A 5 -13.04 14.20 -18.18
CA ALA A 5 -12.11 14.29 -19.30
C ALA A 5 -10.85 15.05 -18.85
N CYS A 6 -9.74 14.32 -18.85
CA CYS A 6 -8.35 14.73 -18.81
C CYS A 6 -8.14 16.26 -18.78
N ARG A 7 -8.28 16.88 -17.61
CA ARG A 7 -7.74 18.22 -17.40
C ARG A 7 -6.23 18.04 -17.43
N ALA A 8 -5.58 18.65 -18.43
CA ALA A 8 -4.12 18.66 -18.53
C ALA A 8 -3.55 19.11 -17.17
N VAL A 9 -2.71 18.27 -16.57
CA VAL A 9 -2.03 18.60 -15.32
C VAL A 9 -1.22 19.88 -15.57
N PRO A 10 -1.44 20.97 -14.81
CA PRO A 10 -0.69 22.21 -14.98
C PRO A 10 0.82 21.98 -14.90
N ARG A 11 1.60 22.83 -15.57
CA ARG A 11 3.07 22.76 -15.50
C ARG A 11 3.53 22.93 -14.05
N ALA A 12 4.55 22.18 -13.63
CA ALA A 12 5.14 22.33 -12.30
C ALA A 12 5.65 23.77 -12.11
N GLY A 13 5.29 24.41 -11.00
CA GLY A 13 5.60 25.82 -10.71
C GLY A 13 4.64 26.81 -11.35
N SER A 14 3.47 26.36 -11.82
CA SER A 14 2.43 27.22 -12.39
C SER A 14 1.65 28.04 -11.36
N GLY A 15 1.76 27.73 -10.06
CA GLY A 15 0.98 28.37 -9.00
C GLY A 15 -0.49 27.94 -8.97
N HIS A 16 -0.94 27.13 -9.94
CA HIS A 16 -2.30 26.62 -10.03
C HIS A 16 -2.69 25.79 -8.80
N ALA A 17 -3.99 25.68 -8.48
CA ALA A 17 -4.44 24.88 -7.33
C ALA A 17 -3.99 23.40 -7.44
N ALA A 18 -4.04 22.86 -8.66
CA ALA A 18 -3.51 21.55 -9.02
C ALA A 18 -2.05 21.57 -9.53
N ASP A 19 -1.24 22.56 -9.14
CA ASP A 19 0.20 22.59 -9.45
C ASP A 19 0.87 21.33 -8.87
N PRO A 20 1.58 20.52 -9.68
CA PRO A 20 2.33 19.36 -9.21
C PRO A 20 3.18 19.61 -7.97
N LEU A 21 3.79 20.81 -7.84
CA LEU A 21 4.67 21.14 -6.71
C LEU A 21 3.93 21.30 -5.38
N LYS A 22 2.60 21.39 -5.39
CA LYS A 22 1.76 21.44 -4.18
C LYS A 22 1.45 20.06 -3.59
N PHE A 23 1.89 18.98 -4.26
CA PHE A 23 1.72 17.61 -3.80
C PHE A 23 3.09 16.98 -3.60
N ASP A 24 3.35 16.40 -2.42
CA ASP A 24 4.68 15.93 -2.04
C ASP A 24 5.28 14.95 -3.06
N VAL A 25 4.53 13.90 -3.41
CA VAL A 25 4.99 12.85 -4.31
C VAL A 25 5.07 13.33 -5.76
N ILE A 26 4.02 13.99 -6.26
CA ILE A 26 3.95 14.41 -7.67
C ILE A 26 4.98 15.52 -7.93
N GLY A 27 5.15 16.45 -6.99
CA GLY A 27 6.13 17.53 -7.07
C GLY A 27 7.55 17.00 -7.08
N LEU A 28 7.84 15.96 -6.30
CA LEU A 28 9.15 15.35 -6.31
C LEU A 28 9.43 14.55 -7.59
N LEU A 29 8.44 13.79 -8.08
CA LEU A 29 8.53 13.09 -9.37
C LEU A 29 8.69 14.06 -10.55
N ALA A 30 8.12 15.27 -10.47
CA ALA A 30 8.23 16.29 -11.52
C ALA A 30 9.67 16.74 -11.79
N ARG A 31 10.62 16.48 -10.87
CA ARG A 31 12.06 16.71 -11.09
C ARG A 31 12.67 15.74 -12.12
N HIS A 32 12.02 14.62 -12.40
CA HIS A 32 12.37 13.70 -13.47
C HIS A 32 11.16 13.39 -14.38
N PRO A 33 10.75 14.35 -15.24
CA PRO A 33 9.47 14.30 -15.93
C PRO A 33 9.29 13.11 -16.88
N LYS A 34 10.37 12.68 -17.57
CA LYS A 34 10.35 11.51 -18.47
C LYS A 34 10.03 10.21 -17.72
N MET A 35 10.56 10.05 -16.51
CA MET A 35 10.27 8.89 -15.65
C MET A 35 8.87 9.01 -15.05
N ALA A 36 8.55 10.18 -14.50
CA ALA A 36 7.26 10.46 -13.87
C ALA A 36 6.08 10.18 -14.80
N GLN A 37 6.14 10.62 -16.06
CA GLN A 37 5.05 10.39 -17.01
C GLN A 37 4.75 8.89 -17.19
N ARG A 38 5.77 8.06 -17.37
CA ARG A 38 5.62 6.61 -17.56
C ARG A 38 5.10 5.94 -16.30
N PHE A 39 5.72 6.25 -15.17
CA PHE A 39 5.34 5.69 -13.88
C PHE A 39 3.90 6.06 -13.49
N LEU A 40 3.51 7.34 -13.61
CA LEU A 40 2.17 7.80 -13.29
C LEU A 40 1.12 7.26 -14.25
N SER A 41 1.47 7.00 -15.52
CA SER A 41 0.56 6.34 -16.46
C SER A 41 0.29 4.89 -16.05
N TYR A 42 1.35 4.15 -15.71
CA TYR A 42 1.24 2.78 -15.18
C TYR A 42 0.46 2.73 -13.86
N LYS A 43 0.85 3.54 -12.87
CA LYS A 43 0.15 3.63 -11.58
C LYS A 43 -1.31 4.07 -11.76
N GLY A 44 -1.56 5.02 -12.65
CA GLY A 44 -2.91 5.50 -12.95
C GLY A 44 -3.81 4.39 -13.51
N TRP A 45 -3.30 3.59 -14.44
CA TRP A 45 -4.03 2.41 -14.93
C TRP A 45 -4.33 1.43 -13.79
N LEU A 46 -3.31 1.07 -13.00
CA LEU A 46 -3.43 0.11 -11.91
C LEU A 46 -4.48 0.52 -10.85
N LEU A 47 -4.62 1.83 -10.57
CA LEU A 47 -5.54 2.33 -9.55
C LEU A 47 -6.95 2.68 -10.07
N GLN A 48 -7.10 3.00 -11.35
CA GLN A 48 -8.35 3.55 -11.90
C GLN A 48 -9.02 2.62 -12.92
N ARG A 49 -8.28 1.66 -13.47
CA ARG A 49 -8.76 0.76 -14.52
C ARG A 49 -8.50 -0.72 -14.24
N GLY A 50 -7.85 -1.03 -13.12
CA GLY A 50 -7.66 -2.41 -12.68
C GLY A 50 -8.98 -3.07 -12.27
N GLU A 51 -8.99 -4.40 -12.33
CA GLU A 51 -10.08 -5.28 -11.95
C GLU A 51 -10.11 -5.59 -10.44
N LEU A 52 -9.01 -5.40 -9.71
CA LEU A 52 -8.92 -5.67 -8.27
C LEU A 52 -9.83 -4.70 -7.48
N PRO A 53 -10.81 -5.22 -6.70
CA PRO A 53 -11.73 -4.40 -5.93
C PRO A 53 -11.01 -3.40 -5.01
N LEU A 54 -11.56 -2.19 -4.91
CA LEU A 54 -10.95 -1.10 -4.14
C LEU A 54 -10.65 -1.51 -2.68
N ARG A 55 -11.57 -2.21 -2.01
CA ARG A 55 -11.36 -2.74 -0.65
C ARG A 55 -10.08 -3.56 -0.53
N LEU A 56 -9.93 -4.56 -1.40
CA LEU A 56 -8.81 -5.50 -1.38
C LEU A 56 -7.49 -4.81 -1.72
N ARG A 57 -7.51 -3.91 -2.70
CA ARG A 57 -6.37 -3.09 -3.07
C ARG A 57 -5.90 -2.22 -1.90
N GLU A 58 -6.81 -1.54 -1.21
CA GLU A 58 -6.44 -0.67 -0.09
C GLU A 58 -6.02 -1.47 1.16
N LEU A 59 -6.58 -2.66 1.40
CA LEU A 59 -6.07 -3.58 2.42
C LEU A 59 -4.61 -3.98 2.15
N ALA A 60 -4.29 -4.35 0.91
CA ALA A 60 -2.91 -4.67 0.53
C ALA A 60 -1.99 -3.45 0.72
N ILE A 61 -2.42 -2.25 0.32
CA ILE A 61 -1.63 -1.01 0.46
C ILE A 61 -1.39 -0.67 1.93
N LEU A 62 -2.42 -0.72 2.78
CA LEU A 62 -2.30 -0.49 4.22
C LEU A 62 -1.39 -1.53 4.88
N ARG A 63 -1.46 -2.80 4.43
CA ARG A 63 -0.54 -3.85 4.90
C ARG A 63 0.89 -3.57 4.51
N VAL A 64 1.15 -3.16 3.26
CA VAL A 64 2.49 -2.70 2.83
C VAL A 64 2.97 -1.52 3.68
N ALA A 65 2.12 -0.52 3.90
CA ALA A 65 2.45 0.66 4.69
C ALA A 65 2.82 0.28 6.13
N HIS A 66 2.05 -0.63 6.74
CA HIS A 66 2.32 -1.13 8.07
C HIS A 66 3.64 -1.93 8.13
N SER A 67 3.83 -2.90 7.24
CA SER A 67 5.03 -3.75 7.20
C SER A 67 6.31 -2.98 6.88
N ARG A 68 6.24 -1.93 6.04
CA ARG A 68 7.38 -1.06 5.71
C ARG A 68 7.52 0.14 6.65
N ARG A 69 6.67 0.25 7.68
CA ARG A 69 6.63 1.39 8.63
C ARG A 69 6.48 2.76 7.95
N SER A 70 5.80 2.82 6.80
CA SER A 70 5.61 4.05 6.04
C SER A 70 4.42 4.85 6.60
N ALA A 71 4.72 5.80 7.49
CA ALA A 71 3.71 6.71 8.03
C ALA A 71 3.06 7.57 6.94
N PHE A 72 3.82 7.94 5.91
CA PHE A 72 3.30 8.67 4.74
C PHE A 72 2.16 7.90 4.08
N PHE A 73 2.40 6.63 3.72
CA PHE A 73 1.38 5.85 3.04
C PHE A 73 0.18 5.55 3.90
N TRP A 74 0.43 5.22 5.16
CA TRP A 74 -0.65 5.00 6.10
C TRP A 74 -1.59 6.21 6.16
N GLY A 75 -1.01 7.40 6.32
CA GLY A 75 -1.77 8.64 6.37
C GLY A 75 -2.58 8.93 5.10
N GLU A 76 -1.98 8.74 3.92
CA GLU A 76 -2.66 8.95 2.63
C GLU A 76 -3.78 7.94 2.37
N HIS A 77 -3.57 6.68 2.76
CA HIS A 77 -4.44 5.58 2.33
C HIS A 77 -5.55 5.22 3.32
N VAL A 78 -5.47 5.57 4.60
CA VAL A 78 -6.55 5.30 5.56
C VAL A 78 -7.89 5.87 5.08
N LYS A 79 -7.88 7.08 4.52
CA LYS A 79 -9.10 7.70 3.98
C LYS A 79 -9.62 6.96 2.74
N VAL A 80 -8.73 6.65 1.79
CA VAL A 80 -9.09 5.93 0.55
C VAL A 80 -9.60 4.52 0.84
N ALA A 81 -9.00 3.85 1.83
CA ALA A 81 -9.45 2.57 2.34
C ALA A 81 -10.88 2.65 2.89
N GLY A 82 -11.18 3.71 3.65
CA GLY A 82 -12.54 4.00 4.13
C GLY A 82 -13.55 4.15 2.98
N ASP A 83 -13.21 4.90 1.93
CA ASP A 83 -14.05 5.03 0.73
C ASP A 83 -14.23 3.68 -0.01
N GLY A 84 -13.25 2.78 0.11
CA GLY A 84 -13.29 1.38 -0.35
C GLY A 84 -14.02 0.41 0.57
N GLY A 85 -14.60 0.89 1.67
CA GLY A 85 -15.35 0.08 2.63
C GLY A 85 -14.49 -0.59 3.70
N VAL A 86 -13.19 -0.31 3.80
CA VAL A 86 -12.33 -0.77 4.91
C VAL A 86 -12.74 0.00 6.18
N SER A 87 -13.28 -0.71 7.16
CA SER A 87 -13.79 -0.09 8.38
C SER A 87 -12.67 0.35 9.32
N ALA A 88 -12.95 1.26 10.26
CA ALA A 88 -11.99 1.59 11.33
C ALA A 88 -11.56 0.35 12.12
N GLY A 89 -12.49 -0.59 12.36
CA GLY A 89 -12.18 -1.87 13.01
C GLY A 89 -11.26 -2.77 12.16
N ASP A 90 -11.39 -2.74 10.83
CA ASP A 90 -10.43 -3.44 9.95
C ASP A 90 -9.04 -2.81 10.05
N ILE A 91 -8.95 -1.49 10.07
CA ILE A 91 -7.67 -0.75 10.20
C ILE A 91 -6.97 -1.09 11.52
N GLU A 92 -7.73 -1.15 12.63
CA GLU A 92 -7.22 -1.57 13.94
C GLU A 92 -6.75 -3.03 13.92
N ARG A 93 -7.55 -3.94 13.35
CA ARG A 93 -7.19 -5.37 13.21
C ARG A 93 -5.94 -5.56 12.38
N LEU A 94 -5.76 -4.81 11.30
CA LEU A 94 -4.60 -4.91 10.41
C LEU A 94 -3.28 -4.67 11.16
N ALA A 95 -3.29 -3.80 12.18
CA ALA A 95 -2.14 -3.55 13.05
C ALA A 95 -1.81 -4.74 13.98
N ALA A 96 -2.80 -5.58 14.29
CA ALA A 96 -2.62 -6.80 15.08
C ALA A 96 -2.25 -8.03 14.23
N GLY A 97 -2.26 -7.91 12.90
CA GLY A 97 -1.97 -8.99 11.95
C GLY A 97 -3.23 -9.52 11.25
N ASN A 98 -3.12 -10.71 10.65
CA ASN A 98 -4.12 -11.21 9.71
C ASN A 98 -5.21 -12.07 10.40
N ALA A 99 -5.05 -12.42 11.67
CA ALA A 99 -5.91 -13.40 12.36
C ALA A 99 -7.39 -12.98 12.47
N GLY A 100 -7.68 -11.67 12.42
CA GLY A 100 -9.03 -11.13 12.48
C GLY A 100 -9.74 -10.96 11.13
N PHE A 101 -9.16 -11.47 10.04
CA PHE A 101 -9.71 -11.39 8.69
C PHE A 101 -10.08 -12.78 8.17
N ASP A 102 -11.03 -12.84 7.25
CA ASP A 102 -11.49 -14.05 6.58
C ASP A 102 -11.65 -13.82 5.06
N GLY A 103 -12.08 -14.87 4.35
CA GLY A 103 -12.40 -14.81 2.92
C GLY A 103 -11.30 -14.17 2.06
N ALA A 104 -11.73 -13.31 1.14
CA ALA A 104 -10.83 -12.61 0.21
C ALA A 104 -9.84 -11.68 0.92
N ASP A 105 -10.26 -11.02 2.00
CA ASP A 105 -9.40 -10.09 2.76
C ASP A 105 -8.19 -10.84 3.34
N LEU A 106 -8.44 -11.99 3.99
CA LEU A 106 -7.37 -12.83 4.56
C LEU A 106 -6.39 -13.33 3.50
N VAL A 107 -6.90 -13.79 2.35
CA VAL A 107 -6.06 -14.31 1.27
C VAL A 107 -5.18 -13.20 0.69
N VAL A 108 -5.72 -11.99 0.51
CA VAL A 108 -4.97 -10.81 0.04
C VAL A 108 -3.90 -10.39 1.03
N LEU A 109 -4.21 -10.35 2.33
CA LEU A 109 -3.25 -9.97 3.37
C LEU A 109 -2.11 -10.99 3.50
N ARG A 110 -2.42 -12.29 3.46
CA ARG A 110 -1.41 -13.37 3.45
C ARG A 110 -0.50 -13.28 2.23
N ALA A 111 -1.09 -13.15 1.04
CA ALA A 111 -0.31 -12.99 -0.18
C ALA A 111 0.57 -11.74 -0.14
N THR A 112 0.08 -10.63 0.42
CA THR A 112 0.86 -9.41 0.61
C THR A 112 2.06 -9.65 1.50
N ASP A 113 1.90 -10.37 2.61
CA ASP A 113 3.01 -10.71 3.50
C ASP A 113 4.04 -11.63 2.82
N GLU A 114 3.60 -12.66 2.10
CA GLU A 114 4.49 -13.56 1.35
C GLU A 114 5.27 -12.82 0.26
N LEU A 115 4.60 -11.95 -0.51
CA LEU A 115 5.24 -11.13 -1.54
C LEU A 115 6.30 -10.19 -0.94
N LEU A 116 6.03 -9.61 0.23
CA LEU A 116 6.97 -8.72 0.91
C LEU A 116 8.16 -9.45 1.53
N ASN A 117 7.92 -10.63 2.11
CA ASN A 117 8.93 -11.39 2.87
C ASN A 117 9.74 -12.33 2.00
N HIS A 118 9.11 -13.01 1.04
CA HIS A 118 9.71 -14.07 0.22
C HIS A 118 9.88 -13.68 -1.25
N GLY A 119 9.35 -12.52 -1.66
CA GLY A 119 9.38 -12.07 -3.05
C GLY A 119 8.45 -12.84 -3.99
N ARG A 120 7.59 -13.72 -3.45
CA ARG A 120 6.62 -14.52 -4.21
C ARG A 120 5.43 -14.89 -3.33
N ALA A 121 4.27 -15.13 -3.95
CA ALA A 121 3.21 -15.89 -3.30
C ALA A 121 3.56 -17.38 -3.35
N GLU A 122 3.35 -18.09 -2.24
CA GLU A 122 3.54 -19.54 -2.19
C GLU A 122 2.48 -20.25 -3.05
N PRO A 123 2.76 -21.45 -3.59
CA PRO A 123 1.85 -22.13 -4.52
C PRO A 123 0.43 -22.34 -3.98
N SER A 124 0.28 -22.58 -2.67
CA SER A 124 -1.04 -22.70 -2.02
C SER A 124 -1.79 -21.37 -1.98
N THR A 125 -1.09 -20.28 -1.67
CA THR A 125 -1.66 -18.94 -1.57
C THR A 125 -2.02 -18.40 -2.95
N TRP A 126 -1.19 -18.69 -3.96
CA TRP A 126 -1.50 -18.38 -5.35
C TRP A 126 -2.77 -19.08 -5.84
N ARG A 127 -2.95 -20.38 -5.56
CA ARG A 127 -4.19 -21.10 -5.90
C ARG A 127 -5.40 -20.47 -5.20
N GLN A 128 -5.32 -20.18 -3.91
CA GLN A 128 -6.42 -19.54 -3.18
C GLN A 128 -6.77 -18.16 -3.75
N LEU A 129 -5.77 -17.36 -4.15
CA LEU A 129 -6.01 -16.07 -4.81
C LEU A 129 -6.77 -16.25 -6.12
N THR A 130 -6.32 -17.15 -6.99
CA THR A 130 -6.96 -17.36 -8.30
C THR A 130 -8.36 -17.95 -8.16
N ASP A 131 -8.59 -18.82 -7.17
CA ASP A 131 -9.91 -19.40 -6.92
C ASP A 131 -10.89 -18.37 -6.33
N THR A 132 -10.39 -17.46 -5.49
CA THR A 132 -11.22 -16.46 -4.79
C THR A 132 -11.50 -15.22 -5.64
N LEU A 133 -10.49 -14.73 -6.38
CA LEU A 133 -10.52 -13.45 -7.10
C LEU A 133 -10.57 -13.63 -8.62
N GLY A 134 -10.16 -14.79 -9.13
CA GLY A 134 -9.83 -14.96 -10.54
C GLY A 134 -8.40 -14.48 -10.87
N THR A 135 -7.88 -14.98 -11.99
CA THR A 135 -6.47 -14.82 -12.37
C THR A 135 -6.06 -13.36 -12.57
N HIS A 136 -6.88 -12.53 -13.23
CA HIS A 136 -6.53 -11.14 -13.52
C HIS A 136 -6.34 -10.32 -12.24
N GLN A 137 -7.30 -10.39 -11.31
CA GLN A 137 -7.24 -9.70 -10.03
C GLN A 137 -6.07 -10.20 -9.17
N ALA A 138 -5.80 -11.51 -9.17
CA ALA A 138 -4.65 -12.09 -8.49
C ALA A 138 -3.32 -11.58 -9.05
N MET A 139 -3.20 -11.43 -10.38
CA MET A 139 -2.03 -10.81 -11.01
C MET A 139 -1.89 -9.33 -10.63
N GLU A 140 -2.98 -8.57 -10.66
CA GLU A 140 -2.97 -7.15 -10.29
C GLU A 140 -2.52 -6.93 -8.84
N LEU A 141 -2.88 -7.82 -7.92
CA LEU A 141 -2.42 -7.75 -6.54
C LEU A 141 -0.88 -7.74 -6.45
N ILE A 142 -0.20 -8.57 -7.24
CA ILE A 142 1.28 -8.60 -7.28
C ILE A 142 1.83 -7.24 -7.71
N PHE A 143 1.25 -6.65 -8.75
CA PHE A 143 1.66 -5.33 -9.24
C PHE A 143 1.35 -4.21 -8.24
N VAL A 144 0.23 -4.28 -7.53
CA VAL A 144 -0.08 -3.35 -6.42
C VAL A 144 0.97 -3.47 -5.33
N VAL A 145 1.19 -4.66 -4.78
CA VAL A 145 2.15 -4.87 -3.69
C VAL A 145 3.56 -4.42 -4.10
N GLY A 146 4.02 -4.80 -5.29
CA GLY A 146 5.33 -4.40 -5.81
C GLY A 146 5.45 -2.87 -6.00
N THR A 147 4.42 -2.23 -6.56
CA THR A 147 4.40 -0.77 -6.75
C THR A 147 4.50 -0.03 -5.43
N TYR A 148 3.72 -0.44 -4.43
CA TYR A 148 3.69 0.23 -3.15
C TYR A 148 4.92 -0.11 -2.29
N ALA A 149 5.51 -1.30 -2.42
CA ALA A 149 6.80 -1.60 -1.81
C ALA A 149 7.92 -0.72 -2.38
N MET A 150 7.98 -0.58 -3.71
CA MET A 150 8.92 0.31 -4.39
C MET A 150 8.76 1.77 -3.95
N LEU A 151 7.53 2.26 -3.95
CA LEU A 151 7.25 3.63 -3.50
C LEU A 151 7.56 3.83 -2.02
N ALA A 152 7.38 2.82 -1.16
CA ALA A 152 7.70 2.95 0.26
C ALA A 152 9.20 3.17 0.43
N MET A 153 10.03 2.42 -0.31
CA MET A 153 11.48 2.65 -0.36
C MET A 153 11.83 4.06 -0.85
N ALA A 154 11.16 4.53 -1.91
CA ALA A 154 11.39 5.86 -2.46
C ALA A 154 11.03 6.96 -1.46
N PHE A 155 9.85 6.88 -0.83
CA PHE A 155 9.36 7.91 0.10
C PHE A 155 10.17 7.98 1.38
N ASP A 156 10.61 6.83 1.89
CA ASP A 156 11.52 6.77 3.03
C ASP A 156 12.90 7.36 2.67
N SER A 157 13.45 7.01 1.50
CA SER A 157 14.70 7.60 0.99
C SER A 157 14.62 9.12 0.84
N TRP A 158 13.45 9.63 0.45
CA TRP A 158 13.20 11.07 0.28
C TRP A 158 12.72 11.77 1.54
N ARG A 159 12.53 11.03 2.65
CA ARG A 159 12.06 11.54 3.94
C ARG A 159 10.76 12.35 3.84
N LEU A 160 9.81 11.87 3.04
CA LEU A 160 8.52 12.54 2.89
C LEU A 160 7.72 12.45 4.21
N PRO A 161 7.31 13.60 4.80
CA PRO A 161 6.50 13.59 6.01
C PRO A 161 5.06 13.16 5.67
N PRO A 162 4.35 12.48 6.59
CA PRO A 162 2.94 12.18 6.37
C PRO A 162 2.12 13.47 6.20
N PRO A 163 1.02 13.43 5.43
CA PRO A 163 0.15 14.58 5.25
C PRO A 163 -0.33 15.13 6.59
N ALA A 164 -0.42 16.46 6.70
CA ALA A 164 -0.89 17.10 7.92
C ALA A 164 -2.30 16.64 8.31
N GLY A 165 -2.48 16.24 9.57
CA GLY A 165 -3.78 15.76 10.09
C GLY A 165 -4.17 14.35 9.62
N SER A 166 -3.26 13.62 8.96
CA SER A 166 -3.50 12.23 8.56
C SER A 166 -3.44 11.27 9.75
N ALA A 167 -4.01 10.07 9.56
CA ALA A 167 -4.03 9.03 10.57
C ALA A 167 -2.60 8.62 10.98
N ALA A 168 -2.38 8.42 12.28
CA ALA A 168 -1.10 7.96 12.79
C ALA A 168 -0.89 6.47 12.47
N LEU A 169 0.34 6.11 12.08
CA LEU A 169 0.75 4.73 11.88
C LEU A 169 0.71 3.97 13.23
N PRO A 170 0.02 2.82 13.33
CA PRO A 170 0.03 1.99 14.52
C PRO A 170 1.44 1.53 14.91
N LYS A 171 1.70 1.47 16.21
CA LYS A 171 2.91 0.84 16.75
C LYS A 171 2.85 -0.67 16.49
N HIS A 172 4.00 -1.32 16.35
CA HIS A 172 4.02 -2.78 16.30
C HIS A 172 3.64 -3.31 17.69
N ASN A 173 2.73 -4.28 17.76
CA ASN A 173 2.56 -5.03 19.00
C ASN A 173 3.84 -5.86 19.19
N ALA A 174 4.58 -5.57 20.25
CA ALA A 174 5.76 -6.31 20.65
C ALA A 174 5.32 -7.62 21.33
N THR A 175 4.83 -8.58 20.55
CA THR A 175 4.49 -9.93 21.04
C THR A 175 4.95 -11.01 20.09
N ASP A 176 6.11 -10.83 19.45
CA ASP A 176 6.85 -11.93 18.83
C ASP A 176 8.31 -11.85 19.28
N GLY A 177 8.73 -12.84 20.08
CA GLY A 177 10.14 -13.14 20.34
C GLY A 177 10.83 -12.41 21.51
N THR A 178 10.46 -12.74 22.75
CA THR A 178 11.46 -12.75 23.85
C THR A 178 11.55 -14.16 24.43
N GLU A 179 12.21 -15.05 23.70
CA GLU A 179 12.79 -16.25 24.30
C GLU A 179 14.15 -15.85 24.87
N THR A 180 14.14 -15.42 26.13
CA THR A 180 15.37 -15.23 26.90
C THR A 180 15.98 -16.60 27.16
N THR A 181 16.94 -16.99 26.33
CA THR A 181 17.85 -18.10 26.65
C THR A 181 18.68 -17.72 27.86
N GLN A 182 18.18 -18.02 29.05
CA GLN A 182 19.02 -18.18 30.24
C GLN A 182 19.93 -19.37 29.99
N ARG A 183 21.20 -19.10 29.65
CA ARG A 183 22.27 -20.08 29.86
C ARG A 183 22.46 -20.26 31.36
N THR A 184 21.88 -21.32 31.91
CA THR A 184 22.40 -21.97 33.12
C THR A 184 23.79 -22.51 32.80
N GLY A 185 24.82 -21.81 33.26
CA GLY A 185 26.15 -22.39 33.46
C GLY A 185 26.25 -22.82 34.90
N ALA A 186 26.12 -24.11 35.14
CA ALA A 186 26.64 -24.79 36.31
C ALA A 186 27.88 -25.60 35.87
N ASP A 187 28.86 -25.61 36.76
CA ASP A 187 30.09 -26.40 36.83
C ASP A 187 31.32 -25.90 36.04
#